data_AF-A0A1T4Q5N9-F1
#
_entry.id   AF-A0A1T4Q5N9-F1
#
_cell.length_a   1.000
_cell.length_b   1.000
_cell.length_c   1.000
_cell.angle_alpha   90.00
_cell.angle_beta   90.00
_cell.angle_gamma   90.00
#
_symmetry.space_group_name_H-M   'P 1'
#
loop_
_entity.id
_entity.type
_entity.pdbx_description
1 polymer ?
#
loop_
_entity_poly.entity_id
_entity_poly.type
_entity_poly.pdbx_seq_one_letter_code
_entity_poly.pdbx_strand_id
1 'polypeptide(L)' 'MRLKVTKSKHSEHFSIIKSVRVNGKSSSKVVENLGNLETVIQKANGEDPYIWAKERAKILTQQASQ' A
#
# COMPACT_ATOMS: atom_id res chain seq x y z
N MET A 1 7.50 0.97 -5.37
CA MET A 1 6.70 1.19 -4.14
C MET A 1 6.40 -0.17 -3.51
N ARG A 2 6.02 -0.25 -2.23
CA ARG A 2 5.69 -1.53 -1.57
C ARG A 2 4.42 -1.42 -0.73
N LEU A 3 3.71 -2.54 -0.60
CA LEU A 3 2.58 -2.68 0.33
C LEU A 3 3.09 -2.73 1.77
N LYS A 4 2.51 -1.91 2.63
CA LYS A 4 2.68 -1.94 4.08
C LYS A 4 1.35 -2.36 4.69
N VAL A 5 1.36 -3.46 5.41
CA VAL A 5 0.23 -3.92 6.21
C VAL A 5 0.59 -3.74 7.68
N THR A 6 -0.18 -2.92 8.38
CA THR A 6 -0.04 -2.75 9.84
C THR A 6 -1.17 -3.51 10.49
N LYS A 7 -0.81 -4.54 11.26
CA LYS A 7 -1.76 -5.39 11.97
C LYS A 7 -1.79 -5.00 13.44
N SER A 8 -2.99 -4.87 13.98
CA SER A 8 -3.30 -4.66 15.38
C SER A 8 -4.27 -5.76 15.83
N LYS A 9 -4.45 -5.94 17.15
CA LYS A 9 -5.26 -7.02 17.73
C LYS A 9 -6.69 -7.11 17.16
N HIS A 10 -7.24 -6.00 16.66
CA HIS A 10 -8.61 -5.91 16.16
C HIS A 10 -8.72 -5.35 14.73
N SER A 11 -7.61 -5.00 14.07
CA SER A 11 -7.67 -4.29 12.79
C SER A 11 -6.41 -4.46 11.97
N GLU A 12 -6.59 -4.49 10.66
CA GLU A 12 -5.49 -4.54 9.69
C GLU A 12 -5.63 -3.35 8.76
N HIS A 13 -4.57 -2.57 8.62
CA HIS A 13 -4.52 -1.36 7.82
C HIS A 13 -3.52 -1.52 6.67
N PHE A 14 -3.98 -1.22 5.46
CA PHE A 14 -3.23 -1.37 4.22
C PHE A 14 -2.86 0.01 3.67
N SER A 15 -1.57 0.20 3.40
CA SER A 15 -1.05 1.44 2.81
C SER A 15 0.08 1.14 1.84
N ILE A 16 0.16 1.87 0.73
CA ILE A 16 1.30 1.81 -0.18
C ILE A 16 2.32 2.85 0.23
N ILE A 17 3.56 2.43 0.44
CA ILE A 17 4.66 3.31 0.81
C ILE A 17 5.75 3.31 -0.25
N LYS A 18 6.41 4.46 -0.42
CA LYS A 18 7.63 4.58 -1.21
C LYS A 18 8.80 4.95 -0.31
N SER A 19 9.95 4.38 -0.61
CA SER A 19 11.22 4.79 0.01
C SER A 19 11.65 6.13 -0.59
N VAL A 20 11.98 7.08 0.26
CA VAL A 20 12.51 8.40 -0.10
C VAL A 20 13.76 8.66 0.71
N ARG A 21 14.77 9.28 0.09
CA ARG A 21 15.94 9.78 0.83
C ARG A 21 15.67 11.24 1.18
N VAL A 22 15.64 11.53 2.48
CA VAL A 22 15.50 12.89 3.00
C VAL A 22 16.73 13.19 3.84
N ASN A 23 17.52 14.17 3.41
CA ASN A 23 18.73 14.62 4.10
C ASN A 23 19.70 13.46 4.44
N GLY A 24 20.00 12.62 3.45
CA GLY A 24 20.88 11.45 3.62
C GLY A 24 20.28 10.24 4.35
N LYS A 25 19.12 10.38 5.01
CA LYS A 25 18.44 9.29 5.73
C LYS A 25 17.38 8.61 4.85
N SER A 26 17.31 7.28 4.95
CA SER A 26 16.23 6.51 4.34
C SER A 26 14.95 6.72 5.15
N SER A 27 13.93 7.26 4.51
CA SER A 27 12.60 7.44 5.08
C SER A 27 11.54 6.80 4.17
N SER A 28 10.35 6.58 4.69
CA SER A 28 9.22 6.03 3.93
C SER A 28 8.08 7.02 3.93
N LYS A 29 7.56 7.36 2.73
CA LYS A 29 6.39 8.22 2.57
C LYS A 29 5.20 7.38 2.11
N VAL A 30 4.04 7.59 2.72
CA VAL A 30 2.78 6.99 2.26
C VAL A 30 2.40 7.64 0.95
N VAL A 31 2.19 6.82 -0.08
CA VAL A 31 1.76 7.24 -1.42
C VAL A 31 0.26 7.15 -1.54
N GLU A 32 -0.31 6.02 -1.11
CA GLU A 32 -1.74 5.77 -1.18
C GLU A 32 -2.19 5.04 0.08
N ASN A 33 -3.29 5.48 0.67
CA ASN A 33 -3.90 4.83 1.82
C ASN A 33 -5.07 3.96 1.33
N LEU A 34 -4.95 2.64 1.47
CA LEU A 34 -5.95 1.70 0.96
C LEU A 34 -7.09 1.52 1.96
N GLY A 35 -6.81 1.64 3.26
CA GLY A 35 -7.80 1.55 4.34
C GLY A 35 -7.68 0.26 5.14
N ASN A 36 -8.74 -0.11 5.85
CA ASN A 36 -8.81 -1.36 6.60
C ASN A 36 -9.09 -2.55 5.68
N LEU A 37 -8.96 -3.78 6.20
CA LEU A 37 -9.24 -5.01 5.45
C LEU A 37 -10.59 -4.96 4.69
N GLU A 38 -11.67 -4.56 5.37
CA GLU A 38 -13.01 -4.50 4.77
C GLU A 38 -13.07 -3.55 3.56
N THR A 39 -12.48 -2.36 3.69
CA THR A 39 -12.38 -1.38 2.58
C THR A 39 -11.61 -1.96 1.41
N VAL A 40 -10.52 -2.67 1.68
CA VAL A 40 -9.68 -3.27 0.63
C VAL A 40 -10.42 -4.43 -0.05
N ILE A 41 -11.18 -5.24 0.70
CA ILE A 41 -12.02 -6.30 0.13
C ILE A 41 -13.08 -5.71 -0.81
N GLN A 42 -13.74 -4.62 -0.40
CA GLN A 42 -14.72 -3.94 -1.25
C GLN A 42 -14.08 -3.42 -2.55
N LYS A 43 -12.86 -2.88 -2.46
CA LYS A 43 -12.10 -2.41 -3.63
C LYS A 43 -11.60 -3.54 -4.53
N ALA A 44 -11.26 -4.68 -3.94
CA ALA A 44 -10.78 -5.86 -4.65
C ALA A 44 -11.91 -6.61 -5.38
N ASN A 45 -13.18 -6.29 -5.08
CA ASN A 45 -14.36 -6.75 -5.82
C ASN A 45 -14.38 -8.27 -6.09
N GLY A 46 -14.06 -9.07 -5.06
CA GLY A 46 -14.01 -10.54 -5.13
C GLY A 46 -12.61 -11.13 -5.33
N GLU A 47 -11.59 -10.31 -5.56
CA GLU A 47 -10.19 -10.73 -5.51
C GLU A 47 -9.65 -10.74 -4.08
N ASP A 48 -8.56 -11.49 -3.85
CA ASP A 48 -7.84 -11.44 -2.59
C ASP A 48 -7.29 -10.03 -2.32
N PRO A 49 -7.59 -9.42 -1.15
CA PRO A 49 -7.24 -8.04 -0.86
C PRO A 49 -5.72 -7.80 -0.82
N TYR A 50 -4.91 -8.81 -0.50
CA TYR A 50 -3.46 -8.69 -0.50
C TYR A 50 -2.89 -8.72 -1.91
N ILE A 51 -3.43 -9.57 -2.78
CA ILE A 51 -3.06 -9.63 -4.20
C ILE A 51 -3.40 -8.30 -4.87
N TRP A 52 -4.65 -7.84 -4.71
CA TRP A 52 -5.11 -6.56 -5.26
C TRP A 52 -4.24 -5.39 -4.77
N ALA A 53 -3.95 -5.33 -3.46
CA ALA A 53 -3.13 -4.26 -2.88
C ALA A 53 -1.67 -4.32 -3.36
N LYS A 54 -1.14 -5.52 -3.65
CA LYS A 54 0.21 -5.68 -4.21
C LYS A 54 0.27 -5.25 -5.67
N GLU A 55 -0.74 -5.61 -6.46
CA GLU A 55 -0.92 -5.13 -7.83
C GLU A 55 -0.99 -3.60 -7.86
N ARG A 56 -1.76 -3.00 -6.94
CA ARG A 56 -1.87 -1.55 -6.81
C ARG A 56 -0.51 -0.87 -6.57
N ALA A 57 0.34 -1.46 -5.73
CA ALA A 57 1.70 -0.97 -5.50
C ALA A 57 2.57 -1.02 -6.77
N LYS A 58 2.38 -2.04 -7.62
CA LYS A 58 3.08 -2.20 -8.89
C LYS A 58 2.63 -1.15 -9.90
N ILE A 59 1.31 -0.96 -10.05
CA ILE A 59 0.70 0.07 -10.91
C ILE A 59 1.24 1.45 -10.53
N LEU A 60 1.19 1.82 -9.25
CA LEU A 60 1.70 3.12 -8.78
C LEU A 60 3.21 3.27 -9.03
N THR A 61 3.97 2.18 -9.04
CA THR A 61 5.40 2.21 -9.39
C THR A 61 5.60 2.50 -10.87
N GLN A 62 4.80 1.87 -11.74
CA GLN A 62 4.85 2.09 -13.19
C GLN A 62 4.40 3.52 -13.55
N GLN A 63 3.35 4.03 -12.90
CA GLN A 63 2.86 5.40 -13.09
C GLN A 63 3.89 6.45 -12.66
N ALA A 64 4.68 6.19 -11.62
CA ALA A 64 5.72 7.12 -11.17
C ALA A 64 6.98 7.11 -12.07
N SER A 65 7.11 6.15 -12.98
CA SER A 65 8.22 6.03 -13.94
C SER A 65 7.89 6.55 -15.35
N GLN A 66 6.65 7.00 -15.56
CA GLN A 66 6.19 7.65 -16.80
C GLN A 66 6.25 9.16 -16.61
#